data_AF-A0A9X2P0W5-F1
#
_entry.id   AF-A0A9X2P0W5-F1
#
_cell.length_a   1.000
_cell.length_b   1.000
_cell.length_c   1.000
_cell.angle_alpha   90.00
_cell.angle_beta   90.00
_cell.angle_gamma   90.00
#
_symmetry.space_group_name_H-M   'P 1'
#
loop_
_entity.id
_entity.type
_entity.pdbx_description
1 polymer ?
#
loop_
_entity_poly.entity_id
_entity_poly.type
_entity_poly.pdbx_seq_one_letter_code
_entity_poly.pdbx_strand_id
1 'polypeptide(L)'
;MKQLDESLERKPQKRDIMDMVELRIRNLQAFDELQSFNDTGKFLYIHPLIAHQSERAQLEKLLQTDPQEFLRLHKNVTDNIRRYECYLKRADRQNKRTQDKENLRRHRERESLFKAILQKFNSK
;
A
#
# COMPACT_ATOMS: atom_id res chain seq x y z
N MET A 1 23.57 -0.76 -16.72
CA MET A 1 24.21 0.49 -17.18
C MET A 1 25.11 0.15 -18.36
N LYS A 2 26.27 -0.51 -18.17
CA LYS A 2 27.22 -0.87 -19.27
C LYS A 2 26.61 -1.36 -20.60
N GLN A 3 25.73 -2.37 -20.59
CA GLN A 3 25.18 -2.93 -21.85
C GLN A 3 24.21 -1.98 -22.59
N LEU A 4 23.46 -1.14 -21.87
CA LEU A 4 22.59 -0.14 -22.47
C LEU A 4 23.40 1.07 -22.94
N ASP A 5 24.38 1.50 -22.13
CA ASP A 5 25.30 2.59 -22.45
C ASP A 5 26.09 2.30 -23.75
N GLU A 6 26.62 1.08 -23.90
CA GLU A 6 27.32 0.63 -25.11
C GLU A 6 26.42 0.60 -26.37
N SER A 7 25.11 0.35 -26.20
CA SER A 7 24.15 0.31 -27.32
C SER A 7 23.77 1.71 -27.80
N LEU A 8 23.74 2.67 -26.89
CA LEU A 8 23.37 4.06 -27.15
C LEU A 8 24.49 4.85 -27.84
N GLU A 9 25.76 4.50 -27.61
CA GLU A 9 26.90 5.15 -28.26
C GLU A 9 27.02 4.84 -29.76
N ARG A 10 26.41 3.74 -30.23
CA ARG A 10 26.55 3.29 -31.63
C ARG A 10 25.47 3.84 -32.57
N LYS A 11 24.19 3.77 -32.17
CA LYS A 11 23.04 4.41 -32.85
C LYS A 11 21.78 4.23 -32.00
N PRO A 12 21.42 5.22 -31.15
CA PRO A 12 20.36 5.03 -30.17
C PRO A 12 19.00 4.92 -30.88
N GLN A 13 18.29 3.81 -30.66
CA GLN A 13 16.89 3.69 -31.07
C GLN A 13 16.00 4.35 -30.01
N LYS A 14 14.81 4.81 -30.41
CA LYS A 14 13.80 5.34 -29.49
C LYS A 14 13.50 4.37 -28.34
N ARG A 15 13.55 3.07 -28.61
CA ARG A 15 13.35 2.00 -27.64
C ARG A 15 14.48 1.92 -26.59
N ASP A 16 15.74 2.04 -27.02
CA ASP A 16 16.89 2.02 -26.10
C ASP A 16 16.85 3.21 -25.11
N ILE A 17 16.41 4.38 -25.62
CA ILE A 17 16.21 5.58 -24.79
C ILE A 17 15.08 5.35 -23.78
N MET A 18 13.96 4.75 -24.20
CA MET A 18 12.84 4.43 -23.30
C MET A 18 13.26 3.43 -22.21
N ASP A 19 13.96 2.35 -22.59
CA ASP A 19 14.44 1.34 -21.65
C ASP A 19 15.42 1.94 -20.64
N MET A 20 16.29 2.86 -21.06
CA MET A 20 17.19 3.58 -20.14
C MET A 20 16.42 4.47 -19.16
N VAL A 21 15.44 5.24 -19.64
CA VAL A 21 14.60 6.10 -18.80
C VAL A 21 13.80 5.27 -17.81
N GLU A 22 13.16 4.19 -18.25
CA GLU A 22 12.43 3.28 -17.36
C GLU A 22 13.35 2.66 -16.31
N LEU A 23 14.53 2.19 -16.70
CA LEU A 23 15.51 1.64 -15.77
C LEU A 23 15.95 2.69 -14.75
N ARG A 24 16.16 3.94 -15.18
CA ARG A 24 16.50 5.04 -14.27
C ARG A 24 15.38 5.33 -13.29
N ILE A 25 14.13 5.39 -13.75
CA ILE A 25 12.94 5.58 -12.89
C ILE A 25 12.86 4.46 -11.85
N ARG A 26 13.01 3.18 -12.26
CA ARG A 26 12.97 2.03 -11.35
C ARG A 26 14.10 2.08 -10.31
N ASN A 27 15.31 2.46 -10.73
CA ASN A 27 16.43 2.62 -9.80
C ASN A 27 16.16 3.72 -8.77
N LEU A 28 15.67 4.87 -9.18
CA LEU A 28 15.30 5.96 -8.26
C LEU A 28 14.22 5.50 -7.27
N GLN A 29 13.17 4.84 -7.76
CA GLN A 29 12.14 4.26 -6.90
C GLN A 29 12.76 3.26 -5.90
N ALA A 30 13.67 2.39 -6.31
CA ALA A 30 14.33 1.45 -5.40
C ALA A 30 15.14 2.17 -4.31
N PHE A 31 15.80 3.29 -4.63
CA PHE A 31 16.49 4.09 -3.62
C PHE A 31 15.53 4.74 -2.63
N ASP A 32 14.43 5.34 -3.12
CA ASP A 32 13.39 5.95 -2.26
C ASP A 32 12.76 4.92 -1.32
N GLU A 33 12.52 3.70 -1.81
CA GLU A 33 12.02 2.57 -1.02
C GLU A 33 12.98 2.18 0.11
N LEU A 34 14.27 2.03 -0.22
CA LEU A 34 15.31 1.70 0.76
C LEU A 34 15.47 2.81 1.80
N GLN A 35 15.40 4.07 1.38
CA GLN A 35 15.44 5.21 2.28
C GLN A 35 14.23 5.21 3.23
N SER A 36 13.01 5.04 2.70
CA SER A 36 11.79 4.96 3.51
C SER A 36 11.85 3.81 4.53
N PHE A 37 12.40 2.67 4.13
CA PHE A 37 12.61 1.54 5.02
C PHE A 37 13.61 1.85 6.13
N ASN A 38 14.74 2.51 5.81
CA ASN A 38 15.71 2.92 6.82
C ASN A 38 15.13 3.95 7.80
N ASP A 39 14.32 4.89 7.32
CA ASP A 39 13.78 5.99 8.14
C ASP A 39 12.58 5.57 9.00
N THR A 40 11.72 4.67 8.49
CA THR A 40 10.42 4.35 9.09
C THR A 40 10.19 2.86 9.40
N GLY A 41 11.08 2.00 8.92
CA GLY A 41 10.91 0.54 8.97
C GLY A 41 9.88 -0.02 8.00
N LYS A 42 9.38 0.78 7.04
CA LYS A 42 8.38 0.36 6.04
C LYS A 42 8.78 0.81 4.64
N PHE A 43 8.48 -0.04 3.67
CA PHE A 43 8.53 0.31 2.26
C PHE A 43 7.34 1.20 1.87
N LEU A 44 7.52 1.98 0.80
CA LEU A 44 6.46 2.75 0.13
C LEU A 44 5.56 1.85 -0.72
N TYR A 45 6.07 0.70 -1.17
CA TYR A 45 5.38 -0.25 -2.05
C TYR A 45 4.96 0.35 -3.41
N ILE A 46 5.76 1.26 -3.94
CA ILE A 46 5.64 1.86 -5.27
C ILE A 46 6.44 1.03 -6.28
N HIS A 47 7.61 0.53 -5.90
CA HIS A 47 8.49 -0.16 -6.82
C HIS A 47 7.86 -1.48 -7.34
N PRO A 48 7.90 -1.77 -8.65
CA PRO A 48 7.20 -2.92 -9.25
C PRO A 48 7.50 -4.28 -8.58
N LEU A 49 8.73 -4.48 -8.12
CA LEU A 49 9.13 -5.71 -7.44
C LEU A 49 8.41 -5.96 -6.12
N ILE A 50 7.95 -4.93 -5.41
CA ILE A 50 7.32 -5.06 -4.09
C ILE A 50 5.93 -4.42 -4.02
N ALA A 51 5.45 -3.77 -5.07
CA ALA A 51 4.12 -3.16 -5.12
C ALA A 51 2.99 -4.14 -4.78
N HIS A 52 3.16 -5.41 -5.13
CA HIS A 52 2.24 -6.49 -4.81
C HIS A 52 2.15 -6.83 -3.31
N GLN A 53 3.13 -6.38 -2.51
CA GLN A 53 3.16 -6.55 -1.06
C GLN A 53 2.42 -5.44 -0.32
N SER A 54 2.00 -4.37 -1.02
CA SER A 54 1.15 -3.34 -0.42
C SER A 54 -0.12 -3.97 0.17
N GLU A 55 -0.62 -3.40 1.27
CA GLU A 55 -1.86 -3.87 1.91
C GLU A 55 -3.01 -3.94 0.90
N ARG A 56 -3.10 -2.94 0.02
CA ARG A 56 -4.11 -2.92 -1.05
C ARG A 56 -3.97 -4.12 -1.98
N ALA A 57 -2.77 -4.39 -2.51
CA ALA A 57 -2.56 -5.49 -3.44
C ALA A 57 -2.82 -6.86 -2.79
N GLN A 58 -2.44 -7.03 -1.51
CA GLN A 58 -2.75 -8.23 -0.75
C GLN A 58 -4.25 -8.42 -0.55
N LEU A 59 -4.99 -7.35 -0.23
CA LEU A 59 -6.44 -7.38 -0.11
C LEU A 59 -7.15 -7.63 -1.45
N GLU A 60 -6.68 -7.04 -2.55
CA GLU A 60 -7.20 -7.32 -3.90
C GLU A 60 -6.96 -8.79 -4.28
N LYS A 61 -5.79 -9.34 -3.97
CA LYS A 61 -5.49 -10.77 -4.17
C LYS A 61 -6.38 -11.65 -3.29
N LEU A 62 -6.56 -11.30 -2.02
CA LEU A 62 -7.41 -12.03 -1.09
C LEU A 62 -8.84 -12.09 -1.58
N LEU A 63 -9.39 -10.98 -2.08
CA LEU A 63 -10.74 -10.95 -2.65
C LEU A 63 -10.89 -11.93 -3.83
N GLN A 64 -9.84 -12.11 -4.65
CA GLN A 64 -9.88 -13.05 -5.77
C GLN A 64 -9.73 -14.51 -5.33
N THR A 65 -8.89 -14.78 -4.33
CA THR A 65 -8.59 -16.16 -3.89
C THR A 65 -9.59 -16.68 -2.87
N ASP A 66 -10.01 -15.85 -1.92
CA ASP A 66 -10.94 -16.18 -0.84
C ASP A 66 -11.81 -14.95 -0.47
N PRO A 67 -12.94 -14.76 -1.17
CA PRO A 67 -13.87 -13.68 -0.88
C PRO A 67 -14.46 -13.73 0.54
N GLN A 68 -14.60 -14.92 1.14
CA GLN A 68 -15.20 -15.05 2.47
C GLN A 68 -14.27 -14.50 3.53
N GLU A 69 -12.99 -14.83 3.47
CA GLU A 69 -11.99 -14.30 4.39
C GLU A 69 -11.84 -12.78 4.22
N PHE A 70 -11.89 -12.27 2.99
CA PHE A 70 -11.92 -10.83 2.74
C PHE A 70 -13.09 -10.14 3.46
N LEU A 71 -14.31 -10.67 3.33
CA LEU A 71 -15.49 -10.13 3.99
C LEU A 71 -15.41 -10.25 5.53
N ARG A 72 -14.83 -11.35 6.04
CA ARG A 72 -14.58 -11.53 7.48
C ARG A 72 -13.64 -10.46 8.02
N LEU A 73 -12.54 -10.18 7.31
CA LEU A 73 -11.60 -9.11 7.68
C LEU A 73 -12.25 -7.73 7.60
N HIS A 74 -13.05 -7.46 6.57
CA HIS A 74 -13.80 -6.21 6.45
C HIS A 74 -14.73 -6.01 7.65
N LYS A 75 -15.51 -7.04 8.03
CA LYS A 75 -16.38 -7.01 9.21
C LYS A 75 -15.58 -6.73 10.49
N ASN A 76 -14.44 -7.40 10.68
CA ASN A 76 -13.57 -7.16 11.83
C ASN A 76 -13.09 -5.71 11.92
N VAL A 77 -12.78 -5.08 10.78
CA VAL A 77 -12.39 -3.66 10.73
C VAL A 77 -13.56 -2.78 11.15
N THR A 78 -14.76 -2.99 10.61
CA THR A 78 -15.96 -2.24 10.99
C THR A 78 -16.29 -2.38 12.48
N ASP A 79 -16.17 -3.59 13.03
CA ASP A 79 -16.43 -3.84 14.45
C ASP A 79 -15.38 -3.17 15.35
N ASN A 80 -14.11 -3.10 14.93
CA ASN A 80 -13.09 -2.34 15.64
C ASN A 80 -13.36 -0.83 15.60
N ILE A 81 -13.81 -0.28 14.46
CA ILE A 81 -14.22 1.13 14.38
C ILE A 81 -15.30 1.43 15.42
N ARG A 82 -16.38 0.64 15.44
CA ARG A 82 -17.47 0.78 16.43
C ARG A 82 -16.94 0.70 17.85
N ARG A 83 -16.06 -0.26 18.13
CA ARG A 83 -15.45 -0.46 19.45
C ARG A 83 -14.67 0.78 19.91
N TYR A 84 -13.78 1.32 19.07
CA TYR A 84 -12.99 2.49 19.44
C TYR A 84 -13.84 3.77 19.53
N GLU A 85 -14.86 3.92 18.68
CA GLU A 85 -15.85 5.00 18.81
C GLU A 85 -16.59 4.95 20.15
N CYS A 86 -16.95 3.76 20.62
CA CYS A 86 -17.52 3.58 21.95
C CYS A 86 -16.50 3.91 23.05
N TYR A 87 -15.25 3.45 22.95
CA TYR A 87 -14.21 3.71 23.95
C TYR A 87 -13.93 5.20 24.14
N LEU A 88 -13.95 5.99 23.07
CA LEU A 88 -13.72 7.44 23.14
C LEU A 88 -14.80 8.20 23.93
N LYS A 89 -16.00 7.61 24.07
CA LYS A 89 -17.13 8.16 24.82
C LYS A 89 -17.08 7.81 26.31
N ARG A 90 -16.28 6.83 26.73
CA ARG A 90 -16.24 6.39 28.13
C ARG A 90 -15.26 7.21 28.97
N ALA A 91 -15.66 7.55 30.20
CA ALA A 91 -14.86 8.34 31.12
C ALA A 91 -13.66 7.57 31.70
N ASP A 92 -13.82 6.26 31.94
CA ASP A 92 -12.77 5.35 32.45
C ASP A 92 -11.56 5.20 31.50
N ARG A 93 -11.75 5.52 30.21
CA ARG A 93 -10.74 5.40 29.16
C ARG A 93 -9.99 6.70 28.86
N GLN A 94 -10.14 7.74 29.67
CA GLN A 94 -9.54 9.06 29.41
C GLN A 94 -8.01 8.99 29.24
N ASN A 95 -7.33 8.15 30.00
CA ASN A 95 -5.87 7.97 29.92
C ASN A 95 -5.40 7.30 28.61
N LYS A 96 -6.30 6.60 27.89
CA LYS A 96 -6.00 5.89 26.64
C LYS A 96 -6.54 6.59 25.39
N ARG A 97 -7.14 7.77 25.56
CA ARG A 97 -7.91 8.45 24.51
C ARG A 97 -7.08 8.79 23.27
N THR A 98 -5.81 9.17 23.44
CA THR A 98 -4.88 9.44 22.34
C THR A 98 -4.62 8.18 21.51
N GLN A 99 -4.34 7.05 22.17
CA GLN A 99 -4.13 5.77 21.50
C GLN A 99 -5.41 5.25 20.83
N ASP A 100 -6.56 5.39 21.49
CA ASP A 100 -7.85 4.99 20.94
C ASP A 100 -8.22 5.80 19.69
N LYS A 101 -7.88 7.10 19.66
CA LYS A 101 -8.03 7.95 18.46
C LYS A 101 -7.12 7.48 17.32
N GLU A 102 -5.87 7.17 17.60
CA GLU A 102 -4.91 6.68 16.59
C GLU A 102 -5.35 5.33 16.00
N ASN A 103 -5.80 4.40 16.85
CA ASN A 103 -6.33 3.11 16.41
C ASN A 103 -7.60 3.30 15.56
N LEU A 104 -8.49 4.19 15.96
CA LEU A 104 -9.68 4.53 15.17
C LEU A 104 -9.29 5.07 13.78
N ARG A 105 -8.29 5.96 13.72
CA ARG A 105 -7.77 6.51 12.45
C ARG A 105 -7.27 5.38 11.54
N ARG A 106 -6.41 4.49 12.05
CA ARG A 106 -5.86 3.35 11.30
C ARG A 106 -6.96 2.41 10.79
N HIS A 107 -7.95 2.10 11.62
CA HIS A 107 -9.06 1.24 11.17
C HIS A 107 -9.95 1.92 10.12
N ARG A 108 -10.16 3.24 10.19
CA ARG A 108 -10.86 4.00 9.14
C ARG A 108 -10.08 4.06 7.84
N GLU A 109 -8.77 4.29 7.89
CA GLU A 109 -7.88 4.21 6.72
C GLU A 109 -8.00 2.83 6.06
N ARG A 110 -7.96 1.77 6.86
CA ARG A 110 -8.12 0.39 6.39
C ARG A 110 -9.50 0.12 5.80
N GLU A 111 -10.58 0.61 6.43
CA GLU A 111 -11.95 0.49 5.90
C GLU A 111 -12.11 1.20 4.55
N SER A 112 -11.47 2.36 4.38
CA SER A 112 -11.43 3.07 3.10
C SER A 112 -10.82 2.22 1.98
N LEU A 113 -9.73 1.49 2.28
CA LEU A 113 -9.13 0.54 1.33
C LEU A 113 -10.12 -0.57 0.94
N PHE A 114 -10.80 -1.20 1.91
CA PHE A 114 -11.81 -2.22 1.65
C PHE A 114 -12.93 -1.69 0.73
N LYS A 115 -13.47 -0.51 1.03
CA LYS A 115 -14.51 0.14 0.22
C LYS A 115 -14.03 0.44 -1.20
N ALA A 116 -12.84 0.99 -1.36
CA ALA A 116 -12.27 1.29 -2.67
C ALA A 116 -12.04 0.03 -3.51
N ILE A 117 -11.63 -1.08 -2.89
CA ILE A 117 -11.46 -2.38 -3.57
C ILE A 117 -12.83 -2.93 -4.01
N LEU A 118 -13.82 -2.93 -3.12
CA LEU A 118 -15.18 -3.40 -3.44
C LEU A 118 -15.84 -2.56 -4.54
N GLN A 119 -15.67 -1.23 -4.50
CA GLN A 119 -16.16 -0.35 -5.56
C GLN A 119 -15.53 -0.70 -6.91
N LYS A 120 -14.19 -0.85 -6.95
CA LYS A 120 -13.46 -1.26 -8.15
C LYS A 120 -13.90 -2.64 -8.66
N PHE A 121 -14.24 -3.57 -7.77
CA PHE A 121 -14.70 -4.91 -8.14
C PHE A 121 -16.13 -4.87 -8.72
N ASN A 122 -17.03 -4.10 -8.13
CA ASN A 122 -18.41 -3.97 -8.61
C ASN A 122 -18.56 -3.12 -9.88
N SER A 123 -17.58 -2.27 -10.19
CA SER A 123 -17.54 -1.48 -11.42
C SER A 123 -16.89 -2.22 -12.60
N LYS A 124 -16.43 -3.47 -12.41
CA LYS A 124 -15.97 -4.37 -13.47
C LYS A 124 -17.09 -5.29 -13.90
#